data_AF-A0A6P1CZU2-F1
#
_entry.id   AF-A0A6P1CZU2-F1
#
_cell.length_a   1.000
_cell.length_b   1.000
_cell.length_c   1.000
_cell.angle_alpha   90.00
_cell.angle_beta   90.00
_cell.angle_gamma   90.00
#
_symmetry.space_group_name_H-M   'P 1'
#
loop_
_entity.id
_entity.type
_entity.pdbx_description
1 polymer ?
#
loop_
_entity_poly.entity_id
_entity_poly.type
_entity_poly.pdbx_seq_one_letter_code
_entity_poly.pdbx_strand_id
1 'polypeptide(L)'
;LHPTVTDRIELSIQSWAPVLDRTALGFAQSQPPGLAEVSVLGPDYPAPADPNRLITVGCADGPTVALGGQVFQTSITATAAELRSGAPVSA
;
A
#
# COMPACT_ATOMS: atom_id res chain seq x y z
N LEU A 1 17.55 -10.86 20.20
CA LEU A 1 16.45 -11.74 19.76
C LEU A 1 16.88 -13.17 20.01
N HIS A 2 15.98 -14.02 20.51
CA HIS A 2 16.22 -15.45 20.62
C HIS A 2 15.53 -16.16 19.45
N PRO A 3 16.19 -17.11 18.76
CA PRO A 3 15.56 -17.83 17.66
C PRO A 3 14.32 -18.59 18.13
N THR A 4 13.20 -18.37 17.45
CA THR A 4 11.91 -19.02 17.68
C THR A 4 11.22 -19.21 16.34
N VAL A 5 10.57 -20.36 16.13
CA VAL A 5 9.70 -20.58 14.98
C VAL A 5 8.36 -19.90 15.26
N THR A 6 8.00 -18.90 14.45
CA THR A 6 6.76 -18.13 14.57
C THR A 6 6.32 -17.65 13.20
N ASP A 7 5.02 -17.45 13.02
CA ASP A 7 4.40 -16.82 11.86
C ASP A 7 4.01 -15.35 12.11
N ARG A 8 4.04 -14.91 13.37
CA ARG A 8 3.66 -13.57 13.80
C ARG A 8 4.74 -12.94 14.67
N ILE A 9 5.07 -11.69 14.36
CA ILE A 9 5.96 -10.82 15.14
C ILE A 9 5.19 -9.52 15.41
N GLU A 10 5.07 -9.14 16.68
CA GLU A 10 4.49 -7.85 17.09
C GLU A 10 5.61 -6.89 17.45
N LEU A 11 5.63 -5.72 16.80
CA LEU A 11 6.63 -4.68 17.01
C LEU A 11 5.93 -3.39 17.47
N SER A 12 6.47 -2.74 18.49
CA SER A 12 5.94 -1.49 19.02
C SER A 12 7.06 -0.51 19.36
N ILE A 13 6.89 0.75 18.96
CA ILE A 13 7.81 1.84 19.29
C ILE A 13 7.41 2.41 20.65
N GLN A 14 8.28 2.23 21.66
CA GLN A 14 7.98 2.65 23.03
C GLN A 14 8.34 4.12 23.31
N SER A 15 9.28 4.68 22.55
CA SER A 15 9.75 6.05 22.74
C SER A 15 10.36 6.61 21.45
N TRP A 16 10.20 7.91 21.22
CA TRP A 16 10.79 8.63 20.10
C TRP A 16 11.05 10.08 20.48
N ALA A 17 11.94 10.75 19.74
CA ALA A 17 12.16 12.17 19.89
C ALA A 17 11.01 12.94 19.22
N PRO A 18 10.32 13.85 19.92
CA PRO A 18 9.23 14.61 19.33
C PRO A 18 9.76 15.62 18.31
N VAL A 19 9.15 15.64 17.13
CA VAL A 19 9.37 16.66 16.11
C VAL A 19 8.09 17.48 15.99
N LEU A 20 8.18 18.79 16.25
CA LEU A 20 7.05 19.70 16.12
C LEU A 20 6.93 20.18 14.68
N ASP A 21 5.78 19.89 14.07
CA ASP A 21 5.36 20.43 12.80
C ASP A 21 4.42 21.62 13.00
N ARG A 22 4.54 22.65 12.14
CA ARG A 22 3.53 23.70 12.05
C ARG A 22 2.60 23.36 10.91
N THR A 23 1.39 22.95 11.27
CA THR A 23 0.35 22.59 10.31
C THR A 23 -0.01 23.78 9.40
N ALA A 24 -0.70 23.52 8.29
CA ALA A 24 -1.16 24.56 7.37
C ALA A 24 -2.07 25.62 8.03
N LEU A 25 -2.69 25.29 9.18
CA LEU A 25 -3.53 26.19 9.97
C LEU A 25 -2.74 26.93 11.07
N GLY A 26 -1.42 26.72 11.18
CA GLY A 26 -0.52 27.39 12.12
C GLY A 26 -0.40 26.73 13.50
N PHE A 27 -1.09 25.62 13.76
CA PHE A 27 -0.96 24.88 15.01
C PHE A 27 0.35 24.09 15.07
N ALA A 28 0.99 24.06 16.24
CA ALA A 28 2.10 23.17 16.51
C ALA A 28 1.58 21.77 16.86
N GLN A 29 2.04 20.75 16.14
CA GLN A 29 1.66 19.36 16.33
C GLN A 29 2.90 18.47 16.40
N SER A 30 2.95 17.57 17.37
CA SER A 30 4.01 16.55 17.44
C SER A 30 3.75 15.46 16.40
N GLN A 31 4.76 15.15 15.60
CA GLN A 31 4.68 14.09 14.60
C GLN A 31 4.77 12.70 15.27
N PRO A 32 3.96 11.72 14.82
CA PRO A 32 4.08 10.34 15.26
C PRO A 32 5.38 9.71 14.71
N PRO A 33 5.92 8.67 15.36
CA PRO A 33 7.06 7.94 14.83
C PRO A 33 6.62 7.06 13.64
N GLY A 34 7.58 6.65 12.82
CA GLY A 34 7.36 5.75 11.70
C GLY A 34 8.49 4.75 11.51
N LEU A 35 8.18 3.63 10.87
CA LEU A 35 9.15 2.65 10.37
C LEU A 35 9.15 2.74 8.85
N ALA A 36 10.33 2.89 8.24
CA ALA A 36 10.44 2.93 6.78
C ALA A 36 10.38 1.52 6.18
N GLU A 37 11.09 0.57 6.80
CA GLU A 37 11.16 -0.82 6.35
C GLU A 37 11.44 -1.73 7.55
N VAL A 38 10.86 -2.93 7.53
CA VAL A 38 11.15 -4.01 8.49
C VAL A 38 11.35 -5.28 7.70
N SER A 39 12.49 -5.92 7.89
CA SER A 39 12.86 -7.16 7.21
C SER A 39 13.13 -8.24 8.24
N VAL A 40 12.56 -9.44 8.02
CA VAL A 40 12.82 -10.60 8.88
C VAL A 40 14.10 -11.28 8.40
N LEU A 41 14.97 -11.63 9.35
CA LEU A 41 16.22 -12.32 9.07
C LEU A 41 16.06 -13.82 9.34
N GLY A 42 16.42 -14.65 8.37
CA GLY A 42 16.38 -16.10 8.48
C GLY A 42 16.24 -16.76 7.11
N PRO A 43 16.47 -18.08 7.02
CA PRO A 43 16.15 -18.82 5.82
C PRO A 43 14.62 -18.83 5.60
N ASP A 44 14.19 -18.99 4.36
CA ASP A 44 12.81 -19.37 3.99
C ASP A 44 11.72 -18.27 4.01
N TYR A 45 12.08 -16.99 3.99
CA TYR A 45 11.10 -15.91 3.75
C TYR A 45 10.96 -15.59 2.26
N PRO A 46 9.72 -15.44 1.74
CA PRO A 46 9.52 -15.07 0.34
C PRO A 46 10.07 -13.66 0.08
N ALA A 47 10.58 -13.46 -1.14
CA ALA A 47 10.97 -12.13 -1.59
C ALA A 47 9.75 -11.18 -1.58
N PRO A 48 9.97 -9.85 -1.47
CA PRO A 48 8.92 -8.87 -1.66
C PRO A 48 8.16 -9.09 -2.97
N ALA A 49 6.85 -8.80 -2.96
CA ALA A 49 6.03 -8.93 -4.17
C ALA A 49 6.53 -7.99 -5.28
N ASP A 50 6.65 -8.51 -6.50
CA ASP A 50 7.12 -7.75 -7.66
C ASP A 50 6.16 -6.57 -7.94
N PRO A 51 6.63 -5.31 -7.91
CA PRO A 51 5.82 -4.15 -8.25
C PRO A 51 5.32 -4.18 -9.71
N ASN A 52 5.96 -4.91 -10.62
CA ASN A 52 5.57 -5.03 -12.02
C ASN A 52 4.59 -6.17 -12.29
N ARG A 53 4.16 -6.92 -11.25
CA ARG A 53 3.15 -7.96 -11.42
C ARG A 53 1.86 -7.35 -11.96
N LEU A 54 1.24 -8.02 -12.93
CA LEU A 54 -0.04 -7.61 -13.49
C LEU A 54 -1.17 -7.91 -12.49
N ILE A 55 -2.12 -6.98 -12.43
CA ILE A 55 -3.38 -7.08 -11.69
C ILE A 55 -4.49 -6.79 -12.68
N THR A 56 -5.44 -7.71 -12.79
CA THR A 56 -6.63 -7.54 -13.62
C THR A 56 -7.87 -7.48 -12.75
N VAL A 57 -8.66 -6.42 -12.92
CA VAL A 57 -10.04 -6.34 -12.44
C VAL A 57 -10.92 -6.66 -13.64
N GLY A 58 -11.60 -7.81 -13.58
CA GLY A 58 -12.45 -8.28 -14.67
C GLY A 58 -13.71 -7.45 -14.83
N CYS A 59 -14.39 -7.57 -15.97
CA CYS A 59 -15.57 -6.75 -16.28
C CYS A 59 -16.69 -6.84 -15.24
N ALA A 60 -16.82 -7.95 -14.52
CA ALA A 60 -17.87 -8.11 -13.50
C ALA A 60 -17.67 -7.19 -12.28
N ASP A 61 -16.42 -6.86 -11.96
CA ASP A 61 -16.02 -6.06 -10.80
C ASP A 61 -15.38 -4.72 -11.21
N GLY A 62 -15.36 -4.45 -12.52
CA GLY A 62 -14.70 -3.30 -13.12
C GLY A 62 -15.58 -2.06 -13.18
N PRO A 63 -15.03 -0.94 -13.67
CA PRO A 63 -15.82 0.26 -13.88
C PRO A 63 -16.92 0.07 -14.91
N THR A 64 -17.94 0.92 -14.82
CA THR A 64 -19.05 0.95 -15.77
C THR A 64 -19.14 2.30 -16.45
N VAL A 65 -19.40 2.31 -17.76
CA VAL A 65 -19.64 3.53 -18.53
C VAL A 65 -21.03 3.46 -19.15
N ALA A 66 -21.83 4.51 -19.01
CA ALA A 66 -23.15 4.61 -19.63
C ALA A 66 -23.11 5.51 -20.87
N LEU A 67 -23.46 4.98 -22.04
CA LEU A 67 -23.46 5.69 -23.32
C LEU A 67 -24.73 5.34 -24.09
N GLY A 68 -25.48 6.36 -24.54
CA GLY A 68 -26.69 6.15 -25.35
C GLY A 68 -27.79 5.32 -24.66
N GLY A 69 -27.86 5.34 -23.32
CA GLY A 69 -28.82 4.54 -22.54
C GLY A 69 -28.43 3.09 -22.31
N GLN A 70 -27.24 2.67 -22.75
CA GLN A 70 -26.67 1.35 -22.49
C GLN A 70 -25.52 1.44 -21.49
N VAL A 71 -25.36 0.40 -20.66
CA VAL A 71 -24.26 0.28 -19.70
C VAL A 71 -23.23 -0.70 -20.23
N PHE A 72 -21.98 -0.26 -20.29
CA PHE A 72 -20.83 -1.05 -20.71
C PHE A 72 -19.94 -1.32 -19.50
N GLN A 73 -19.65 -2.59 -19.24
CA GLN A 73 -18.70 -3.04 -18.23
C GLN A 73 -17.30 -3.04 -18.83
N THR A 74 -16.31 -2.48 -18.14
CA THR A 74 -14.93 -2.40 -18.60
C THR A 74 -13.99 -3.17 -17.69
N SER A 75 -12.77 -3.45 -18.15
CA SER A 75 -11.78 -4.22 -17.38
C SER A 75 -10.49 -3.42 -17.25
N ILE A 76 -9.90 -3.41 -16.06
CA ILE A 76 -8.59 -2.78 -15.86
C ILE A 76 -7.53 -3.87 -15.84
N THR A 77 -6.44 -3.67 -16.58
CA THR A 77 -5.21 -4.44 -16.42
C THR A 77 -4.04 -3.47 -16.28
N ALA A 78 -3.39 -3.50 -15.11
CA ALA A 78 -2.27 -2.62 -14.79
C ALA A 78 -1.29 -3.33 -13.85
N THR A 79 -0.08 -2.80 -13.72
CA THR A 79 0.89 -3.27 -12.73
C THR A 79 0.50 -2.85 -11.32
N ALA A 80 1.00 -3.58 -10.30
CA ALA A 80 0.83 -3.17 -8.91
C ALA A 80 1.44 -1.79 -8.61
N ALA A 81 2.51 -1.41 -9.30
CA ALA A 81 3.13 -0.08 -9.20
C ALA A 81 2.21 1.03 -9.71
N GLU A 82 1.61 0.85 -10.88
CA GLU A 82 0.68 1.84 -11.47
C GLU A 82 -0.50 2.07 -10.54
N LEU A 83 -1.14 1.00 -10.05
CA LEU A 83 -2.26 1.12 -9.12
C LEU A 83 -1.88 1.82 -7.80
N ARG A 84 -0.69 1.55 -7.26
CA ARG A 84 -0.20 2.18 -6.01
C ARG A 84 0.12 3.67 -6.19
N SER A 85 0.56 4.07 -7.38
CA SER A 85 0.99 5.44 -7.64
C SER A 85 -0.16 6.46 -7.63
N GLY A 86 -1.41 6.01 -7.83
CA GLY A 86 -2.56 6.87 -8.05
C GLY A 86 -2.58 7.55 -9.43
N ALA A 87 -1.66 7.19 -10.32
CA ALA A 87 -1.70 7.65 -11.71
C ALA A 87 -2.91 7.04 -12.45
N PRO A 88 -3.47 7.73 -13.46
CA PRO A 88 -4.53 7.17 -14.28
C PRO A 88 -4.12 5.85 -14.95
N VAL A 89 -5.04 4.89 -14.97
CA VAL A 89 -4.91 3.62 -15.69
C VAL A 89 -6.07 3.46 -16.66
N SER A 90 -5.83 2.80 -17.78
CA SER A 90 -6.86 2.53 -18.78
C SER A 90 -7.78 1.39 -18.34
N ALA A 91 -9.06 1.55 -18.63
CA ALA A 91 -10.11 0.53 -18.49
C ALA A 91 -10.66 0.16 -19.87
#